data_AF-A0A1I4RHF0-F1
#
_entry.id   AF-A0A1I4RHF0-F1
#
_cell.length_a   1.000
_cell.length_b   1.000
_cell.length_c   1.000
_cell.angle_alpha   90.00
_cell.angle_beta   90.00
_cell.angle_gamma   90.00
#
_symmetry.space_group_name_H-M   'P 1'
#
loop_
_entity.id
_entity.type
_entity.pdbx_description
1 polymer ?
#
loop_
_entity_poly.entity_id
_entity_poly.type
_entity_poly.pdbx_seq_one_letter_code
_entity_poly.pdbx_strand_id
1 'polypeptide(L)'
;MKKQLLIVSFALLALSSCSSDDVAPVPTPEIPSLGAVMQPAVGGHHQPNQVYVDLSANKAEAINRSSWDFGFYSGTSFRVVLNGAVKMAVKKLETNDITLPQTMDAAVAVGGGTVLASNGFVDNPTGVLEGAGAGLGTAIAEISATDADNKVYLVNLGFAIATTAPAVGSVSLDGEARGWKKIRILRNGNGYKIQYADLNASTFTEKTIAKDDTVNFAFFSLKEGKTVTVEPQKTKWDLNFTPFTNYLPTGAGEVTYGYSDFIVTNRMAGTQAYQVLVADGGTYADFTRAKVVDANFKPSKTDQRSIGANWRSGGGPTSLPSVRTDRFYVVKDAAGTYYKIRFLSISNEAGVRGNPTFEFKKLE
;
A
#
# COMPACT_ATOMS: atom_id res chain seq x y z
N MET A 1 56.38 -5.71 -72.72
CA MET A 1 54.99 -5.19 -72.64
C MET A 1 54.36 -5.68 -71.34
N LYS A 2 53.76 -4.75 -70.58
CA LYS A 2 52.93 -4.91 -69.36
C LYS A 2 53.53 -5.67 -68.15
N LYS A 3 54.03 -4.89 -67.18
CA LYS A 3 54.21 -5.30 -65.77
C LYS A 3 52.83 -5.28 -65.09
N GLN A 4 52.40 -6.41 -64.53
CA GLN A 4 51.23 -6.46 -63.62
C GLN A 4 51.75 -6.37 -62.18
N LEU A 5 51.40 -5.27 -61.51
CA LEU A 5 51.59 -5.08 -60.08
C LEU A 5 50.24 -5.34 -59.40
N LEU A 6 50.21 -6.31 -58.48
CA LEU A 6 49.08 -6.62 -57.62
C LEU A 6 48.98 -5.53 -56.55
N ILE A 7 47.88 -4.76 -56.52
CA ILE A 7 47.57 -3.83 -55.41
C ILE A 7 46.29 -4.30 -54.74
N VAL A 8 46.44 -4.73 -53.49
CA VAL A 8 45.36 -5.13 -52.57
C VAL A 8 44.56 -3.88 -52.21
N SER A 9 43.27 -3.86 -52.58
CA SER A 9 42.34 -2.81 -52.20
C SER A 9 41.74 -3.12 -50.83
N PHE A 10 42.06 -2.29 -49.84
CA PHE A 10 41.40 -2.23 -48.55
C PHE A 10 40.10 -1.44 -48.71
N ALA A 11 38.95 -2.10 -48.58
CA ALA A 11 37.64 -1.44 -48.58
C ALA A 11 37.39 -0.83 -47.18
N LEU A 12 37.41 0.50 -47.07
CA LEU A 12 36.85 1.21 -45.93
C LEU A 12 35.32 1.27 -46.09
N LEU A 13 34.59 0.55 -45.23
CA LEU A 13 33.17 0.79 -45.01
C LEU A 13 32.99 2.05 -44.16
N ALA A 14 32.51 3.13 -44.77
CA ALA A 14 31.93 4.25 -44.05
C ALA A 14 30.49 3.88 -43.67
N LEU A 15 30.26 3.53 -42.40
CA LEU A 15 28.92 3.42 -41.83
C LEU A 15 28.47 4.83 -41.42
N SER A 16 27.48 5.36 -42.12
CA SER A 16 26.73 6.55 -41.70
C SER A 16 25.93 6.21 -40.45
N SER A 17 26.36 6.74 -39.31
CA SER A 17 25.57 6.75 -38.08
C SER A 17 24.44 7.76 -38.23
N CYS A 18 23.22 7.28 -38.47
CA CYS A 18 22.01 8.08 -38.22
C CYS A 18 21.81 8.10 -36.70
N SER A 19 22.10 9.23 -36.05
CA SER A 19 21.65 9.46 -34.68
C SER A 19 20.13 9.59 -34.71
N SER A 20 19.42 8.63 -34.14
CA SER A 20 18.01 8.81 -33.82
C SER A 20 17.93 9.80 -32.66
N ASP A 21 17.50 11.02 -33.00
CA ASP A 21 17.18 12.09 -32.08
C ASP A 21 16.23 11.61 -30.96
N ASP A 22 16.54 12.05 -29.75
CA ASP A 22 15.73 11.91 -28.53
C ASP A 22 14.39 12.63 -28.70
N VAL A 23 13.40 11.94 -29.26
CA VAL A 23 12.00 12.35 -29.14
C VAL A 23 11.53 11.91 -27.76
N ALA A 24 11.46 12.85 -26.81
CA ALA A 24 10.77 12.64 -25.55
C ALA A 24 9.38 12.02 -25.84
N PRO A 25 8.95 10.96 -25.12
CA PRO A 25 7.68 10.34 -25.41
C PRO A 25 6.57 11.39 -25.29
N VAL A 26 5.84 11.62 -26.39
CA VAL A 26 4.62 12.41 -26.36
C VAL A 26 3.67 11.69 -25.39
N PRO A 27 3.20 12.34 -24.31
CA PRO A 27 2.24 11.70 -23.42
C PRO A 27 1.00 11.35 -24.22
N THR A 28 0.73 10.05 -24.36
CA THR A 28 -0.49 9.55 -24.98
C THR A 28 -1.68 10.15 -24.21
N PRO A 29 -2.68 10.76 -24.87
CA PRO A 29 -3.85 11.28 -24.17
C PRO A 29 -4.54 10.13 -23.43
N GLU A 30 -4.61 10.21 -22.10
CA GLU A 30 -5.42 9.28 -21.31
C GLU A 30 -6.89 9.54 -21.62
N ILE A 31 -7.55 8.57 -22.26
CA ILE A 31 -8.99 8.64 -22.54
C ILE A 31 -9.73 8.28 -21.25
N PRO A 32 -10.59 9.16 -20.70
CA PRO A 32 -11.35 8.85 -19.49
C PRO A 32 -12.22 7.60 -19.66
N SER A 33 -12.14 6.67 -18.71
CA SER A 33 -12.95 5.46 -18.69
C SER A 33 -14.40 5.75 -18.36
N LEU A 34 -15.32 5.11 -19.10
CA LEU A 34 -16.77 5.12 -18.79
C LEU A 34 -17.18 3.92 -17.90
N GLY A 35 -16.27 2.96 -17.70
CA GLY A 35 -16.50 1.73 -16.97
C GLY A 35 -15.80 0.53 -17.61
N ALA A 36 -15.51 -0.48 -16.80
CA ALA A 36 -14.90 -1.74 -17.23
C ALA A 36 -15.12 -2.86 -16.20
N VAL A 37 -14.77 -4.08 -16.60
CA VAL A 37 -14.51 -5.20 -15.67
C VAL A 37 -12.99 -5.31 -15.50
N MET A 38 -12.52 -5.34 -14.27
CA MET A 38 -11.10 -5.42 -13.93
C MET A 38 -10.81 -6.64 -13.07
N GLN A 39 -9.60 -7.18 -13.25
CA GLN A 39 -9.03 -8.28 -12.47
C GLN A 39 -7.72 -7.82 -11.83
N PRO A 40 -7.76 -7.15 -10.67
CA PRO A 40 -6.54 -6.72 -9.98
C PRO A 40 -5.59 -7.88 -9.75
N ALA A 41 -4.33 -7.72 -10.17
CA ALA A 41 -3.28 -8.74 -10.07
C ALA A 41 -2.74 -8.91 -8.64
N VAL A 42 -3.63 -9.22 -7.68
CA VAL A 42 -3.31 -9.43 -6.26
C VAL A 42 -2.37 -10.62 -6.09
N GLY A 43 -2.50 -11.64 -6.93
CA GLY A 43 -1.57 -12.76 -7.04
C GLY A 43 -1.98 -14.02 -6.26
N GLY A 44 -3.28 -14.25 -6.08
CA GLY A 44 -3.82 -15.49 -5.52
C GLY A 44 -3.72 -15.58 -3.99
N HIS A 45 -3.67 -16.80 -3.46
CA HIS A 45 -3.85 -17.08 -2.03
C HIS A 45 -2.74 -16.53 -1.13
N HIS A 46 -1.59 -16.16 -1.72
CA HIS A 46 -0.49 -15.49 -1.04
C HIS A 46 -0.59 -13.96 -1.02
N GLN A 47 -1.41 -13.40 -1.91
CA GLN A 47 -1.59 -11.96 -2.12
C GLN A 47 -0.25 -11.21 -2.09
N PRO A 48 0.74 -11.58 -2.93
CA PRO A 48 2.07 -10.99 -2.91
C PRO A 48 2.08 -9.50 -3.24
N ASN A 49 1.00 -8.97 -3.84
CA ASN A 49 0.96 -7.61 -4.36
C ASN A 49 0.00 -6.71 -3.61
N GLN A 50 0.37 -5.44 -3.50
CA GLN A 50 -0.56 -4.33 -3.36
C GLN A 50 -0.91 -3.85 -4.77
N VAL A 51 -2.19 -3.74 -5.10
CA VAL A 51 -2.63 -3.34 -6.44
C VAL A 51 -3.35 -2.00 -6.38
N TYR A 52 -2.71 -0.98 -6.92
CA TYR A 52 -3.24 0.37 -7.05
C TYR A 52 -4.09 0.47 -8.32
N VAL A 53 -5.31 0.97 -8.20
CA VAL A 53 -6.28 1.06 -9.30
C VAL A 53 -6.66 2.51 -9.52
N ASP A 54 -6.50 2.98 -10.75
CA ASP A 54 -7.01 4.25 -11.26
C ASP A 54 -8.29 3.97 -12.06
N LEU A 55 -9.44 4.40 -11.54
CA LEU A 55 -10.73 4.17 -12.20
C LEU A 55 -10.86 5.04 -13.45
N SER A 56 -10.33 6.26 -13.40
CA SER A 56 -10.42 7.23 -14.48
C SER A 56 -9.63 6.79 -15.71
N ALA A 57 -8.48 6.13 -15.52
CA ALA A 57 -7.64 5.61 -16.59
C ALA A 57 -7.87 4.12 -16.91
N ASN A 58 -8.76 3.43 -16.16
CA ASN A 58 -8.92 1.97 -16.22
C ASN A 58 -7.57 1.24 -16.12
N LYS A 59 -6.71 1.69 -15.19
CA LYS A 59 -5.34 1.18 -15.03
C LYS A 59 -5.19 0.53 -13.66
N ALA A 60 -4.41 -0.55 -13.60
CA ALA A 60 -3.99 -1.14 -12.36
C ALA A 60 -2.48 -1.37 -12.36
N GLU A 61 -1.83 -1.09 -11.23
CA GLU A 61 -0.40 -1.29 -11.02
C GLU A 61 -0.18 -2.16 -9.79
N ALA A 62 0.51 -3.28 -9.97
CA ALA A 62 0.78 -4.25 -8.92
C ALA A 62 2.22 -4.12 -8.43
N ILE A 63 2.39 -3.91 -7.13
CA ILE A 63 3.71 -3.80 -6.48
C ILE A 63 3.83 -4.86 -5.41
N ASN A 64 4.99 -5.52 -5.34
CA ASN A 64 5.25 -6.51 -4.31
C ASN A 64 5.14 -5.88 -2.91
N ARG A 65 4.25 -6.40 -2.07
CA ARG A 65 3.94 -5.83 -0.75
C ARG A 65 5.09 -5.90 0.24
N SER A 66 6.14 -6.68 -0.03
CA SER A 66 7.33 -6.81 0.82
C SER A 66 8.53 -5.98 0.35
N SER A 67 8.34 -5.14 -0.69
CA SER A 67 9.42 -4.33 -1.28
C SER A 67 9.82 -3.11 -0.44
N TRP A 68 8.99 -2.70 0.53
CA TRP A 68 9.19 -1.51 1.36
C TRP A 68 8.90 -1.77 2.84
N ASP A 69 9.41 -0.91 3.70
CA ASP A 69 9.25 -1.02 5.17
C ASP A 69 8.62 0.24 5.77
N PHE A 70 9.04 1.43 5.30
CA PHE A 70 8.56 2.71 5.80
C PHE A 70 8.11 3.63 4.67
N GLY A 71 6.96 4.29 4.87
CA GLY A 71 6.49 5.39 4.04
C GLY A 71 6.68 6.72 4.76
N PHE A 72 7.48 7.62 4.19
CA PHE A 72 7.74 8.95 4.74
C PHE A 72 6.78 9.95 4.13
N TYR A 73 5.92 10.56 4.95
CA TYR A 73 4.84 11.41 4.45
C TYR A 73 5.40 12.64 3.73
N SER A 74 4.91 12.86 2.51
CA SER A 74 5.32 13.97 1.62
C SER A 74 4.60 15.28 1.89
N GLY A 75 3.54 15.28 2.72
CA GLY A 75 2.84 16.50 3.11
C GLY A 75 3.61 17.37 4.11
N THR A 76 2.92 18.27 4.80
CA THR A 76 3.55 19.28 5.66
C THR A 76 4.07 18.74 7.00
N SER A 77 3.37 17.78 7.61
CA SER A 77 3.79 17.15 8.87
C SER A 77 4.93 16.14 8.66
N PHE A 78 5.60 15.75 9.74
CA PHE A 78 6.73 14.80 9.69
C PHE A 78 6.32 13.44 10.26
N ARG A 79 5.52 12.70 9.50
CA ARG A 79 4.92 11.42 9.89
C ARG A 79 5.48 10.28 9.06
N VAL A 80 5.63 9.11 9.67
CA VAL A 80 6.16 7.90 9.03
C VAL A 80 5.22 6.74 9.29
N VAL A 81 4.82 6.05 8.23
CA VAL A 81 3.98 4.85 8.29
C VAL A 81 4.82 3.58 8.16
N LEU A 82 4.36 2.52 8.79
CA LEU A 82 4.88 1.17 8.71
C LEU A 82 4.23 0.41 7.55
N ASN A 83 4.93 -0.60 7.04
CA ASN A 83 4.30 -1.56 6.14
C ASN A 83 3.35 -2.50 6.89
N GLY A 84 2.10 -2.07 7.04
CA GLY A 84 1.02 -2.86 7.63
C GLY A 84 0.65 -4.11 6.82
N ALA A 85 0.98 -4.17 5.53
CA ALA A 85 0.67 -5.32 4.66
C ALA A 85 1.56 -6.53 4.94
N VAL A 86 2.72 -6.34 5.58
CA VAL A 86 3.61 -7.42 6.05
C VAL A 86 3.64 -7.54 7.58
N LYS A 87 2.68 -6.90 8.26
CA LYS A 87 2.51 -6.94 9.72
C LYS A 87 3.70 -6.39 10.52
N MET A 88 4.30 -5.30 10.04
CA MET A 88 5.30 -4.58 10.83
C MET A 88 4.69 -3.99 12.11
N ALA A 89 5.51 -3.92 13.16
CA ALA A 89 5.16 -3.28 14.42
C ALA A 89 6.39 -2.59 15.03
N VAL A 90 6.18 -1.54 15.82
CA VAL A 90 7.24 -0.78 16.48
C VAL A 90 6.93 -0.48 17.94
N LYS A 91 7.96 -0.24 18.73
CA LYS A 91 7.83 0.25 20.11
C LYS A 91 8.85 1.36 20.35
N LYS A 92 8.37 2.50 20.86
CA LYS A 92 9.25 3.60 21.28
C LYS A 92 10.12 3.14 22.45
N LEU A 93 11.41 3.43 22.40
CA LEU A 93 12.35 3.17 23.49
C LEU A 93 12.62 4.47 24.27
N GLU A 94 13.16 4.33 25.48
CA GLU A 94 13.49 5.49 26.32
C GLU A 94 14.79 6.21 25.89
N THR A 95 15.57 5.57 25.03
CA THR A 95 16.82 6.12 24.48
C THR A 95 16.61 6.82 23.13
N ASN A 96 17.43 7.84 22.86
CA ASN A 96 17.65 8.41 21.53
C ASN A 96 19.02 8.02 20.93
N ASP A 97 19.80 7.22 21.65
CA ASP A 97 21.08 6.69 21.20
C ASP A 97 20.89 5.33 20.53
N ILE A 98 21.00 5.33 19.19
CA ILE A 98 20.85 4.12 18.37
C ILE A 98 22.05 3.17 18.51
N THR A 99 23.17 3.58 19.10
CA THR A 99 24.34 2.71 19.29
C THR A 99 24.16 1.70 20.43
N LEU A 100 23.21 1.94 21.35
CA LEU A 100 22.97 1.05 22.48
C LEU A 100 22.31 -0.27 22.05
N PRO A 101 22.82 -1.44 22.50
CA PRO A 101 22.24 -2.72 22.18
C PRO A 101 20.79 -2.81 22.71
N GLN A 102 19.92 -3.47 21.96
CA GLN A 102 18.52 -3.69 22.31
C GLN A 102 18.20 -5.19 22.29
N THR A 103 17.11 -5.58 22.93
CA THR A 103 16.58 -6.95 22.88
C THR A 103 15.20 -6.94 22.24
N MET A 104 14.88 -8.00 21.49
CA MET A 104 13.53 -8.18 20.96
C MET A 104 12.50 -8.23 22.10
N ASP A 105 11.31 -7.72 21.82
CA ASP A 105 10.16 -7.79 22.71
C ASP A 105 9.02 -8.45 21.93
N ALA A 106 8.76 -9.74 22.19
CA ALA A 106 7.79 -10.52 21.46
C ALA A 106 6.34 -9.96 21.56
N ALA A 107 6.05 -9.08 22.53
CA ALA A 107 4.76 -8.40 22.61
C ALA A 107 4.57 -7.36 21.49
N VAL A 108 5.65 -6.87 20.88
CA VAL A 108 5.62 -5.89 19.78
C VAL A 108 5.36 -6.61 18.46
N ALA A 109 4.08 -6.87 18.19
CA ALA A 109 3.63 -7.60 17.01
C ALA A 109 2.20 -7.18 16.62
N VAL A 110 1.84 -7.45 15.36
CA VAL A 110 0.43 -7.55 14.97
C VAL A 110 -0.12 -8.86 15.52
N GLY A 111 -1.09 -8.77 16.42
CA GLY A 111 -1.75 -9.94 17.00
C GLY A 111 -2.65 -10.67 16.02
N GLY A 112 -2.99 -11.92 16.36
CA GLY A 112 -4.10 -12.67 15.77
C GLY A 112 -5.46 -12.30 16.37
N GLY A 113 -5.63 -11.04 16.78
CA GLY A 113 -6.81 -10.59 17.54
C GLY A 113 -6.65 -10.64 19.07
N THR A 114 -5.40 -10.60 19.56
CA THR A 114 -5.11 -10.67 21.02
C THR A 114 -4.29 -9.48 21.53
N VAL A 115 -3.54 -8.82 20.66
CA VAL A 115 -2.73 -7.65 21.01
C VAL A 115 -3.60 -6.41 20.94
N LEU A 116 -3.71 -5.69 22.06
CA LEU A 116 -4.50 -4.47 22.15
C LEU A 116 -3.97 -3.40 21.19
N ALA A 117 -4.87 -2.78 20.43
CA ALA A 117 -4.55 -1.64 19.56
C ALA A 117 -4.00 -0.46 20.38
N SER A 118 -4.48 -0.29 21.62
CA SER A 118 -4.03 0.76 22.55
C SER A 118 -2.56 0.66 22.97
N ASN A 119 -1.89 -0.46 22.70
CA ASN A 119 -0.44 -0.55 22.85
C ASN A 119 0.31 0.37 21.86
N GLY A 120 -0.33 0.78 20.77
CA GLY A 120 0.23 1.70 19.79
C GLY A 120 1.41 1.16 19.00
N PHE A 121 1.51 -0.16 18.84
CA PHE A 121 2.61 -0.78 18.12
C PHE A 121 2.47 -0.72 16.59
N VAL A 122 1.28 -0.41 16.09
CA VAL A 122 0.97 -0.40 14.65
C VAL A 122 0.23 0.88 14.32
N ASP A 123 0.31 1.33 13.07
CA ASP A 123 -0.40 2.53 12.64
C ASP A 123 -1.91 2.35 12.76
N ASN A 124 -2.61 3.46 13.05
CA ASN A 124 -4.05 3.48 13.06
C ASN A 124 -4.60 3.14 11.65
N PRO A 125 -5.48 2.15 11.53
CA PRO A 125 -5.92 1.62 10.24
C PRO A 125 -6.83 2.57 9.45
N THR A 126 -7.35 3.65 10.06
CA THR A 126 -8.11 4.71 9.35
C THR A 126 -7.26 5.45 8.32
N GLY A 127 -5.93 5.40 8.44
CA GLY A 127 -5.00 6.19 7.62
C GLY A 127 -4.82 7.63 8.10
N VAL A 128 -5.44 8.01 9.23
CA VAL A 128 -5.13 9.28 9.92
C VAL A 128 -3.72 9.17 10.53
N LEU A 129 -2.84 10.11 10.15
CA LEU A 129 -1.44 10.10 10.57
C LEU A 129 -1.23 10.75 11.94
N GLU A 130 -2.01 11.79 12.24
CA GLU A 130 -1.94 12.52 13.49
C GLU A 130 -2.62 11.75 14.62
N GLY A 131 -2.03 11.80 15.80
CA GLY A 131 -2.58 11.16 16.98
C GLY A 131 -1.62 11.17 18.15
N ALA A 132 -2.17 10.91 19.33
CA ALA A 132 -1.44 10.89 20.60
C ALA A 132 -0.64 9.59 20.83
N GLY A 133 -0.57 8.69 19.83
CA GLY A 133 -0.10 7.32 20.02
C GLY A 133 -1.20 6.44 20.60
N ALA A 134 -0.81 5.32 21.22
CA ALA A 134 -1.75 4.35 21.80
C ALA A 134 -2.85 3.90 20.81
N GLY A 135 -2.46 3.62 19.57
CA GLY A 135 -3.35 3.17 18.50
C GLY A 135 -4.05 4.31 17.75
N LEU A 136 -3.76 5.57 18.06
CA LEU A 136 -4.23 6.74 17.32
C LEU A 136 -3.08 7.41 16.57
N GLY A 137 -3.26 7.62 15.26
CA GLY A 137 -2.21 8.14 14.39
C GLY A 137 -1.17 7.08 13.98
N THR A 138 -0.01 7.53 13.53
CA THR A 138 1.16 6.69 13.28
C THR A 138 1.73 6.12 14.59
N ALA A 139 2.24 4.89 14.55
CA ALA A 139 2.91 4.26 15.69
C ALA A 139 4.26 4.92 16.02
N ILE A 140 4.95 5.41 14.99
CA ILE A 140 6.08 6.32 15.15
C ILE A 140 5.50 7.72 15.41
N ALA A 141 5.94 8.37 16.48
CA ALA A 141 5.51 9.72 16.81
C ALA A 141 5.94 10.70 15.70
N GLU A 142 5.33 11.89 15.67
CA GLU A 142 5.81 12.93 14.77
C GLU A 142 7.30 13.21 15.02
N ILE A 143 8.07 13.27 13.96
CA ILE A 143 9.49 13.55 14.08
C ILE A 143 9.64 15.00 14.54
N SER A 144 10.24 15.20 15.71
CA SER A 144 10.49 16.53 16.29
C SER A 144 11.55 17.27 15.48
N ALA A 145 11.44 18.61 15.47
CA ALA A 145 12.51 19.47 14.96
C ALA A 145 13.76 19.46 15.86
N THR A 146 13.61 19.05 17.13
CA THR A 146 14.70 18.88 18.07
C THR A 146 15.19 17.44 18.03
N ASP A 147 16.42 17.22 17.58
CA ASP A 147 16.98 15.87 17.44
C ASP A 147 16.92 15.05 18.72
N ALA A 148 17.19 15.66 19.87
CA ALA A 148 17.21 14.97 21.16
C ALA A 148 15.85 14.35 21.55
N ASP A 149 14.74 14.89 21.03
CA ASP A 149 13.39 14.39 21.32
C ASP A 149 13.03 13.17 20.46
N ASN A 150 13.76 12.94 19.37
CA ASN A 150 13.53 11.82 18.47
C ASN A 150 14.16 10.54 19.04
N LYS A 151 13.29 9.69 19.59
CA LYS A 151 13.67 8.42 20.24
C LYS A 151 13.99 7.31 19.22
N VAL A 152 14.72 6.32 19.70
CA VAL A 152 14.93 5.05 19.00
C VAL A 152 13.66 4.21 19.10
N TYR A 153 13.34 3.49 18.04
CA TYR A 153 12.25 2.52 18.00
C TYR A 153 12.83 1.12 17.82
N LEU A 154 12.32 0.18 18.62
CA LEU A 154 12.44 -1.26 18.35
C LEU A 154 11.45 -1.62 17.24
N VAL A 155 11.90 -2.33 16.22
CA VAL A 155 11.11 -2.65 15.02
C VAL A 155 11.03 -4.14 14.83
N ASN A 156 9.82 -4.68 14.84
CA ASN A 156 9.49 -5.98 14.29
C ASN A 156 9.22 -5.82 12.79
N LEU A 157 10.05 -6.45 11.94
CA LEU A 157 9.95 -6.32 10.49
C LEU A 157 8.78 -7.13 9.89
N GLY A 158 8.02 -7.84 10.71
CA GLY A 158 6.88 -8.63 10.27
C GLY A 158 7.30 -9.90 9.54
N PHE A 159 6.57 -10.26 8.49
CA PHE A 159 6.71 -11.56 7.82
C PHE A 159 7.01 -11.43 6.33
N ALA A 160 7.79 -12.36 5.80
CA ALA A 160 7.93 -12.57 4.37
C ALA A 160 6.59 -13.04 3.78
N ILE A 161 6.47 -13.00 2.45
CA ILE A 161 5.31 -13.60 1.78
C ILE A 161 5.42 -15.13 1.90
N ALA A 162 4.33 -15.78 2.29
CA ALA A 162 4.30 -17.24 2.39
C ALA A 162 4.59 -17.91 1.04
N THR A 163 5.20 -19.09 1.09
CA THR A 163 5.51 -19.92 -0.10
C THR A 163 4.70 -21.21 -0.15
N THR A 164 4.00 -21.56 0.93
CA THR A 164 3.23 -22.79 1.04
C THR A 164 1.76 -22.53 0.76
N ALA A 165 1.25 -23.12 -0.32
CA ALA A 165 -0.14 -22.99 -0.72
C ALA A 165 -1.09 -23.54 0.37
N PRO A 166 -2.15 -22.81 0.75
CA PRO A 166 -3.18 -23.31 1.64
C PRO A 166 -4.19 -24.18 0.88
N ALA A 167 -5.16 -24.74 1.61
CA ALA A 167 -6.33 -25.37 0.99
C ALA A 167 -7.10 -24.37 0.09
N VAL A 168 -7.79 -24.90 -0.92
CA VAL A 168 -8.64 -24.11 -1.83
C VAL A 168 -9.66 -23.28 -1.03
N GLY A 169 -9.90 -22.04 -1.46
CA GLY A 169 -10.74 -21.08 -0.74
C GLY A 169 -10.07 -20.37 0.45
N SER A 170 -8.85 -20.75 0.83
CA SER A 170 -8.12 -20.13 1.94
C SER A 170 -6.99 -19.20 1.46
N VAL A 171 -6.40 -18.46 2.40
CA VAL A 171 -5.21 -17.63 2.19
C VAL A 171 -4.07 -18.10 3.09
N SER A 172 -2.84 -17.89 2.64
CA SER A 172 -1.63 -18.06 3.43
C SER A 172 -0.75 -16.85 3.15
N LEU A 173 -0.83 -15.84 4.01
CA LEU A 173 -0.21 -14.54 3.75
C LEU A 173 1.21 -14.46 4.30
N ASP A 174 1.44 -15.04 5.47
CA ASP A 174 2.66 -14.82 6.26
C ASP A 174 3.58 -16.03 6.14
N GLY A 175 4.81 -15.80 5.70
CA GLY A 175 5.90 -16.76 5.69
C GLY A 175 6.83 -16.55 6.89
N GLU A 176 8.13 -16.73 6.66
CA GLU A 176 9.15 -16.59 7.70
C GLU A 176 9.21 -15.17 8.29
N ALA A 177 9.55 -15.07 9.58
CA ALA A 177 9.76 -13.79 10.24
C ALA A 177 10.95 -13.05 9.61
N ARG A 178 10.78 -11.76 9.33
CA ARG A 178 11.80 -10.89 8.71
C ARG A 178 12.86 -10.39 9.71
N GLY A 179 12.68 -10.71 10.99
CA GLY A 179 13.60 -10.34 12.08
C GLY A 179 13.33 -8.97 12.68
N TRP A 180 14.33 -8.43 13.36
CA TRP A 180 14.22 -7.22 14.17
C TRP A 180 15.31 -6.22 13.85
N LYS A 181 14.99 -4.93 13.97
CA LYS A 181 15.94 -3.82 13.84
C LYS A 181 15.67 -2.77 14.93
N LYS A 182 16.62 -1.86 15.10
CA LYS A 182 16.40 -0.58 15.78
C LYS A 182 16.55 0.55 14.77
N ILE A 183 15.69 1.56 14.88
CA ILE A 183 15.72 2.74 14.02
C ILE A 183 15.65 4.03 14.84
N ARG A 184 16.16 5.12 14.28
CA ARG A 184 15.88 6.48 14.72
C ARG A 184 15.64 7.33 13.49
N ILE A 185 14.64 8.21 13.55
CA ILE A 185 14.30 9.08 12.43
C ILE A 185 14.43 10.53 12.90
N LEU A 186 15.07 11.34 12.08
CA LEU A 186 15.33 12.76 12.31
C LEU A 186 14.77 13.57 11.14
N ARG A 187 14.51 14.86 11.35
CA ARG A 187 14.28 15.78 10.23
C ARG A 187 15.61 16.08 9.54
N ASN A 188 15.55 16.36 8.25
CA ASN A 188 16.69 16.82 7.48
C ASN A 188 16.22 17.87 6.46
N GLY A 189 16.26 19.15 6.86
CA GLY A 189 15.58 20.22 6.13
C GLY A 189 14.07 19.95 6.04
N ASN A 190 13.52 19.96 4.82
CA ASN A 190 12.12 19.58 4.56
C ASN A 190 11.90 18.06 4.48
N GLY A 191 12.96 17.26 4.49
CA GLY A 191 12.91 15.81 4.40
C GLY A 191 13.23 15.11 5.73
N TYR A 192 13.60 13.84 5.62
CA TYR A 192 13.91 12.98 6.75
C TYR A 192 15.33 12.44 6.66
N LYS A 193 15.85 11.97 7.78
CA LYS A 193 17.02 11.10 7.86
C LYS A 193 16.66 9.88 8.70
N ILE A 194 16.79 8.69 8.13
CA ILE A 194 16.61 7.43 8.86
C ILE A 194 17.99 6.87 9.23
N GLN A 195 18.16 6.51 10.49
CA GLN A 195 19.25 5.71 11.02
C GLN A 195 18.70 4.33 11.36
N TYR A 196 19.41 3.27 11.00
CA TYR A 196 18.98 1.89 11.26
C TYR A 196 20.14 0.95 11.49
N ALA A 197 19.92 -0.05 12.35
CA ALA A 197 20.94 -1.01 12.75
C ALA A 197 20.32 -2.34 13.22
N ASP A 198 21.13 -3.41 13.23
CA ASP A 198 20.83 -4.63 13.98
C ASP A 198 20.78 -4.35 15.48
N LEU A 199 19.99 -5.12 16.23
CA LEU A 199 19.72 -4.86 17.64
C LEU A 199 20.99 -4.73 18.50
N ASN A 200 21.99 -5.57 18.25
CA ASN A 200 23.25 -5.62 19.01
C ASN A 200 24.37 -4.72 18.44
N ALA A 201 24.15 -4.04 17.32
CA ALA A 201 25.19 -3.25 16.67
C ALA A 201 25.45 -1.94 17.42
N SER A 202 26.72 -1.56 17.56
CA SER A 202 27.16 -0.26 18.09
C SER A 202 27.32 0.82 17.02
N THR A 203 27.22 0.44 15.74
CA THR A 203 27.21 1.34 14.59
C THR A 203 25.88 1.23 13.85
N PHE A 204 25.57 2.23 13.04
CA PHE A 204 24.32 2.28 12.27
C PHE A 204 24.58 2.76 10.84
N THR A 205 23.66 2.42 9.95
CA THR A 205 23.58 3.00 8.60
C THR A 205 22.60 4.15 8.63
N GLU A 206 22.86 5.20 7.83
CA GLU A 206 21.91 6.29 7.66
C GLU A 206 21.65 6.65 6.19
N LYS A 207 20.42 7.11 5.93
CA LYS A 207 19.97 7.58 4.61
C LYS A 207 19.08 8.81 4.75
N THR A 208 19.23 9.73 3.82
CA THR A 208 18.34 10.88 3.68
C THR A 208 17.18 10.52 2.76
N ILE A 209 15.98 10.99 3.10
CA ILE A 209 14.75 10.77 2.34
C ILE A 209 14.14 12.13 2.04
N ALA A 210 14.09 12.49 0.75
CA ALA A 210 13.42 13.70 0.31
C ALA A 210 11.89 13.50 0.29
N LYS A 211 11.13 14.56 0.55
CA LYS A 211 9.71 14.59 0.26
C LYS A 211 9.50 14.81 -1.24
N ASP A 212 8.46 14.19 -1.77
CA ASP A 212 8.02 14.34 -3.17
C ASP A 212 6.52 14.64 -3.15
N ASP A 213 6.15 15.85 -3.55
CA ASP A 213 4.78 16.34 -3.49
C ASP A 213 3.85 15.69 -4.53
N THR A 214 4.37 14.92 -5.47
CA THR A 214 3.58 14.17 -6.47
C THR A 214 2.99 12.87 -5.91
N VAL A 215 3.52 12.37 -4.79
CA VAL A 215 3.07 11.16 -4.09
C VAL A 215 2.59 11.50 -2.67
N ASN A 216 1.89 10.57 -2.01
CA ASN A 216 1.54 10.73 -0.59
C ASN A 216 2.76 10.43 0.30
N PHE A 217 3.60 9.46 -0.08
CA PHE A 217 4.74 8.98 0.66
C PHE A 217 5.95 8.68 -0.23
N ALA A 218 7.14 9.05 0.23
CA ALA A 218 8.40 8.49 -0.25
C ALA A 218 8.70 7.19 0.52
N PHE A 219 8.87 6.07 -0.19
CA PHE A 219 9.04 4.76 0.46
C PHE A 219 10.50 4.35 0.57
N PHE A 220 10.84 3.64 1.65
CA PHE A 220 12.18 3.12 1.93
C PHE A 220 12.16 1.62 2.21
N SER A 221 13.17 0.92 1.71
CA SER A 221 13.42 -0.50 1.97
C SER A 221 14.67 -0.66 2.83
N LEU A 222 14.52 -1.25 4.02
CA LEU A 222 15.67 -1.61 4.87
C LEU A 222 16.52 -2.70 4.23
N LYS A 223 15.88 -3.62 3.50
CA LYS A 223 16.57 -4.71 2.80
C LYS A 223 17.49 -4.18 1.71
N GLU A 224 17.00 -3.26 0.89
CA GLU A 224 17.77 -2.69 -0.22
C GLU A 224 18.63 -1.47 0.20
N GLY A 225 18.36 -0.90 1.37
CA GLY A 225 19.05 0.29 1.88
C GLY A 225 18.83 1.56 1.05
N LYS A 226 17.71 1.66 0.34
CA LYS A 226 17.38 2.76 -0.58
C LYS A 226 15.88 3.05 -0.66
N THR A 227 15.55 4.20 -1.23
CA THR A 227 14.17 4.53 -1.61
C THR A 227 13.68 3.64 -2.75
N VAL A 228 12.38 3.34 -2.75
CA VAL A 228 11.72 2.47 -3.72
C VAL A 228 10.40 3.09 -4.18
N THR A 229 9.98 2.80 -5.41
CA THR A 229 8.68 3.24 -5.94
C THR A 229 7.60 2.24 -5.53
N VAL A 230 6.51 2.72 -4.93
CA VAL A 230 5.43 1.86 -4.41
C VAL A 230 4.06 2.35 -4.83
N GLU A 231 3.59 3.49 -4.32
CA GLU A 231 2.33 4.04 -4.83
C GLU A 231 2.59 4.82 -6.14
N PRO A 232 1.66 4.79 -7.10
CA PRO A 232 1.65 5.73 -8.21
C PRO A 232 1.50 7.17 -7.71
N GLN A 233 1.67 8.15 -8.60
CA GLN A 233 1.34 9.55 -8.29
C GLN A 233 -0.02 9.66 -7.60
N LYS A 234 -0.12 10.51 -6.58
CA LYS A 234 -1.29 10.54 -5.69
C LYS A 234 -2.60 10.84 -6.41
N THR A 235 -2.57 11.44 -7.60
CA THR A 235 -3.76 11.69 -8.44
C THR A 235 -4.06 10.57 -9.44
N LYS A 236 -3.31 9.48 -9.42
CA LYS A 236 -3.34 8.37 -10.41
C LYS A 236 -3.66 7.02 -9.78
N TRP A 237 -4.39 7.03 -8.67
CA TRP A 237 -5.00 5.85 -8.08
C TRP A 237 -6.10 6.23 -7.09
N ASP A 238 -7.13 5.40 -7.01
CA ASP A 238 -8.30 5.57 -6.16
C ASP A 238 -8.41 4.48 -5.10
N LEU A 239 -8.12 3.24 -5.50
CA LEU A 239 -8.27 2.05 -4.66
C LEU A 239 -6.93 1.31 -4.57
N ASN A 240 -6.68 0.70 -3.42
CA ASN A 240 -5.57 -0.22 -3.25
C ASN A 240 -6.07 -1.55 -2.66
N PHE A 241 -5.87 -2.64 -3.41
CA PHE A 241 -6.11 -4.00 -2.95
C PHE A 241 -4.86 -4.50 -2.23
N THR A 242 -4.99 -4.87 -0.96
CA THR A 242 -3.83 -5.25 -0.15
C THR A 242 -4.24 -6.14 1.03
N PRO A 243 -3.36 -7.04 1.49
CA PRO A 243 -3.34 -7.46 2.88
C PRO A 243 -3.20 -6.25 3.80
N PHE A 244 -3.84 -6.28 4.97
CA PHE A 244 -3.99 -5.07 5.76
C PHE A 244 -4.02 -5.36 7.27
N THR A 245 -3.25 -4.62 8.05
CA THR A 245 -3.38 -4.63 9.51
C THR A 245 -4.53 -3.71 9.92
N ASN A 246 -5.56 -4.27 10.54
CA ASN A 246 -6.74 -3.54 10.99
C ASN A 246 -6.98 -3.73 12.49
N TYR A 247 -7.92 -2.97 13.04
CA TYR A 247 -8.45 -3.18 14.37
C TYR A 247 -9.74 -3.99 14.30
N LEU A 248 -9.85 -4.98 15.19
CA LEU A 248 -11.03 -5.80 15.38
C LEU A 248 -11.60 -5.50 16.77
N PRO A 249 -12.89 -5.14 16.89
CA PRO A 249 -13.50 -4.92 18.19
C PRO A 249 -13.71 -6.26 18.90
N THR A 250 -13.33 -6.32 20.17
CA THR A 250 -13.58 -7.46 21.08
C THR A 250 -14.24 -6.95 22.36
N GLY A 251 -14.72 -7.85 23.21
CA GLY A 251 -15.25 -7.48 24.53
C GLY A 251 -14.24 -6.78 25.45
N ALA A 252 -12.93 -6.89 25.16
CA ALA A 252 -11.86 -6.26 25.93
C ALA A 252 -11.34 -4.93 25.31
N GLY A 253 -11.91 -4.50 24.18
CA GLY A 253 -11.44 -3.35 23.41
C GLY A 253 -11.02 -3.73 21.98
N GLU A 254 -10.39 -2.80 21.27
CA GLU A 254 -9.87 -3.04 19.94
C GLU A 254 -8.52 -3.77 19.98
N VAL A 255 -8.38 -4.80 19.15
CA VAL A 255 -7.15 -5.59 18.99
C VAL A 255 -6.66 -5.52 17.56
N THR A 256 -5.36 -5.59 17.36
CA THR A 256 -4.75 -5.67 16.02
C THR A 256 -5.03 -7.04 15.39
N TYR A 257 -5.31 -7.04 14.09
CA TYR A 257 -5.59 -8.24 13.30
C TYR A 257 -5.18 -8.07 11.83
N GLY A 258 -4.59 -9.10 11.22
CA GLY A 258 -4.24 -9.10 9.79
C GLY A 258 -5.38 -9.59 8.90
N TYR A 259 -5.85 -8.75 7.99
CA TYR A 259 -6.88 -9.06 7.01
C TYR A 259 -6.28 -9.40 5.65
N SER A 260 -6.86 -10.40 4.98
CA SER A 260 -6.73 -10.59 3.53
C SER A 260 -7.87 -9.88 2.78
N ASP A 261 -7.69 -9.71 1.47
CA ASP A 261 -8.74 -9.22 0.56
C ASP A 261 -9.29 -7.85 0.99
N PHE A 262 -8.42 -6.97 1.46
CA PHE A 262 -8.80 -5.65 1.94
C PHE A 262 -8.65 -4.61 0.84
N ILE A 263 -9.52 -3.60 0.86
CA ILE A 263 -9.50 -2.50 -0.10
C ILE A 263 -9.52 -1.18 0.65
N VAL A 264 -8.48 -0.38 0.48
CA VAL A 264 -8.40 0.99 1.00
C VAL A 264 -8.58 2.00 -0.11
N THR A 265 -9.11 3.18 0.23
CA THR A 265 -9.23 4.32 -0.70
C THR A 265 -8.05 5.27 -0.56
N ASN A 266 -7.68 5.96 -1.63
CA ASN A 266 -6.71 7.05 -1.63
C ASN A 266 -7.27 8.32 -0.97
N ARG A 267 -7.63 8.23 0.30
CA ARG A 267 -8.27 9.35 1.01
C ARG A 267 -7.34 10.59 1.08
N MET A 268 -6.02 10.38 1.06
CA MET A 268 -5.02 11.47 1.14
C MET A 268 -5.03 12.36 -0.09
N ALA A 269 -5.32 11.79 -1.27
CA ALA A 269 -5.54 12.55 -2.48
C ALA A 269 -6.98 13.05 -2.66
N GLY A 270 -7.88 12.67 -1.76
CA GLY A 270 -9.28 13.12 -1.75
C GLY A 270 -10.28 12.10 -2.27
N THR A 271 -9.87 10.87 -2.61
CA THR A 271 -10.82 9.80 -2.99
C THR A 271 -11.73 9.47 -1.82
N GLN A 272 -13.03 9.48 -2.09
CA GLN A 272 -14.10 9.23 -1.12
C GLN A 272 -14.91 8.03 -1.57
N ALA A 273 -15.48 7.27 -0.63
CA ALA A 273 -16.35 6.16 -0.95
C ALA A 273 -17.44 5.93 0.09
N TYR A 274 -18.56 5.34 -0.31
CA TYR A 274 -19.54 4.80 0.63
C TYR A 274 -20.23 3.56 0.07
N GLN A 275 -20.74 2.72 0.98
CA GLN A 275 -21.49 1.51 0.65
C GLN A 275 -22.96 1.84 0.41
N VAL A 276 -23.55 1.22 -0.61
CA VAL A 276 -24.99 1.21 -0.86
C VAL A 276 -25.50 -0.22 -0.70
N LEU A 277 -26.45 -0.43 0.21
CA LEU A 277 -27.20 -1.68 0.26
C LEU A 277 -28.28 -1.66 -0.82
N VAL A 278 -28.47 -2.79 -1.50
CA VAL A 278 -29.47 -2.93 -2.56
C VAL A 278 -30.88 -2.68 -2.03
N ALA A 279 -31.14 -3.10 -0.78
CA ALA A 279 -32.41 -2.88 -0.10
C ALA A 279 -32.76 -1.39 0.08
N ASP A 280 -31.76 -0.51 0.18
CA ASP A 280 -31.95 0.91 0.49
C ASP A 280 -31.81 1.80 -0.76
N GLY A 281 -30.84 1.50 -1.63
CA GLY A 281 -30.49 2.33 -2.79
C GLY A 281 -30.96 1.81 -4.16
N GLY A 282 -31.56 0.61 -4.20
CA GLY A 282 -31.91 -0.10 -5.43
C GLY A 282 -30.75 -0.90 -6.03
N THR A 283 -30.96 -1.48 -7.20
CA THR A 283 -29.96 -2.37 -7.83
C THR A 283 -28.76 -1.59 -8.37
N TYR A 284 -27.61 -2.27 -8.52
CA TYR A 284 -26.45 -1.69 -9.19
C TYR A 284 -26.78 -1.20 -10.60
N ALA A 285 -27.60 -1.93 -11.37
CA ALA A 285 -27.96 -1.57 -12.73
C ALA A 285 -28.70 -0.21 -12.77
N ASP A 286 -29.68 -0.04 -11.89
CA ASP A 286 -30.58 1.13 -11.85
C ASP A 286 -30.01 2.31 -11.05
N PHE A 287 -28.81 2.17 -10.47
CA PHE A 287 -28.19 3.25 -9.70
C PHE A 287 -27.56 4.29 -10.63
N THR A 288 -28.01 5.54 -10.51
CA THR A 288 -27.60 6.68 -11.36
C THR A 288 -27.03 7.82 -10.50
N ARG A 289 -26.43 8.85 -11.11
CA ARG A 289 -25.88 10.00 -10.38
C ARG A 289 -26.91 10.69 -9.49
N ALA A 290 -28.17 10.76 -9.92
CA ALA A 290 -29.28 11.38 -9.18
C ALA A 290 -29.57 10.68 -7.83
N LYS A 291 -29.16 9.41 -7.65
CA LYS A 291 -29.34 8.65 -6.40
C LYS A 291 -28.16 8.78 -5.44
N VAL A 292 -27.09 9.47 -5.83
CA VAL A 292 -25.92 9.66 -4.97
C VAL A 292 -26.28 10.64 -3.85
N VAL A 293 -25.91 10.28 -2.61
CA VAL A 293 -26.12 11.10 -1.42
C VAL A 293 -24.76 11.56 -0.93
N ASP A 294 -24.38 12.81 -1.25
CA ASP A 294 -23.02 13.32 -0.96
C ASP A 294 -22.68 13.32 0.55
N ALA A 295 -23.69 13.40 1.43
CA ALA A 295 -23.49 13.28 2.88
C ALA A 295 -22.90 11.93 3.31
N ASN A 296 -23.15 10.86 2.55
CA ASN A 296 -22.67 9.51 2.87
C ASN A 296 -21.16 9.35 2.68
N PHE A 297 -20.49 10.26 1.95
CA PHE A 297 -19.03 10.26 1.85
C PHE A 297 -18.33 10.77 3.11
N LYS A 298 -19.04 11.42 4.03
CA LYS A 298 -18.42 12.07 5.21
C LYS A 298 -17.47 11.15 6.00
N PRO A 299 -17.81 9.88 6.30
CA PRO A 299 -16.90 8.98 7.01
C PRO A 299 -15.59 8.73 6.26
N SER A 300 -15.65 8.59 4.93
CA SER A 300 -14.49 8.26 4.10
C SER A 300 -13.41 9.35 4.04
N LYS A 301 -13.78 10.59 4.37
CA LYS A 301 -12.82 11.72 4.44
C LYS A 301 -11.78 11.53 5.54
N THR A 302 -12.12 10.79 6.59
CA THR A 302 -11.24 10.52 7.73
C THR A 302 -10.95 9.03 7.92
N ASP A 303 -11.47 8.16 7.06
CA ASP A 303 -11.25 6.71 7.15
C ASP A 303 -11.14 6.06 5.75
N GLN A 304 -9.96 5.56 5.42
CA GLN A 304 -9.68 4.91 4.13
C GLN A 304 -10.36 3.54 3.95
N ARG A 305 -11.00 2.99 5.00
CA ARG A 305 -11.52 1.62 5.02
C ARG A 305 -12.99 1.52 4.59
N SER A 306 -13.50 2.53 3.89
CA SER A 306 -14.92 2.64 3.52
C SER A 306 -15.43 1.44 2.70
N ILE A 307 -14.55 0.80 1.93
CA ILE A 307 -14.81 -0.52 1.33
C ILE A 307 -14.28 -1.62 2.27
N GLY A 308 -12.99 -1.57 2.57
CA GLY A 308 -12.33 -2.43 3.55
C GLY A 308 -12.52 -3.92 3.25
N ALA A 309 -12.91 -4.68 4.27
CA ALA A 309 -13.27 -6.10 4.13
C ALA A 309 -14.78 -6.32 3.84
N ASN A 310 -15.58 -5.26 3.80
CA ASN A 310 -17.05 -5.38 3.84
C ASN A 310 -17.66 -5.90 2.53
N TRP A 311 -16.91 -5.88 1.44
CA TRP A 311 -17.35 -6.37 0.13
C TRP A 311 -17.45 -7.90 0.05
N ARG A 312 -16.89 -8.62 1.04
CA ARG A 312 -16.77 -10.08 1.01
C ARG A 312 -17.07 -10.74 2.36
N SER A 313 -17.50 -11.99 2.30
CA SER A 313 -17.37 -12.94 3.40
C SER A 313 -16.00 -13.61 3.34
N GLY A 314 -15.32 -13.69 4.49
CA GLY A 314 -14.00 -14.31 4.57
C GLY A 314 -14.02 -15.85 4.50
N GLY A 315 -15.20 -16.47 4.51
CA GLY A 315 -15.35 -17.91 4.66
C GLY A 315 -15.02 -18.40 6.07
N GLY A 316 -14.96 -19.72 6.24
CA GLY A 316 -14.59 -20.40 7.47
C GLY A 316 -14.38 -21.90 7.24
N PRO A 317 -14.20 -22.72 8.28
CA PRO A 317 -13.94 -24.15 8.15
C PRO A 317 -14.98 -24.91 7.31
N THR A 318 -16.22 -24.39 7.27
CA THR A 318 -17.37 -25.00 6.60
C THR A 318 -17.95 -24.16 5.46
N SER A 319 -17.36 -23.00 5.14
CA SER A 319 -17.89 -22.10 4.10
C SER A 319 -16.78 -21.48 3.26
N LEU A 320 -16.98 -21.50 1.95
CA LEU A 320 -16.06 -20.83 1.02
C LEU A 320 -16.15 -19.31 1.16
N PRO A 321 -15.05 -18.58 0.88
CA PRO A 321 -15.10 -17.13 0.72
C PRO A 321 -16.08 -16.75 -0.39
N SER A 322 -16.77 -15.63 -0.24
CA SER A 322 -17.74 -15.18 -1.23
C SER A 322 -17.83 -13.67 -1.30
N VAL A 323 -18.22 -13.15 -2.45
CA VAL A 323 -18.59 -11.75 -2.60
C VAL A 323 -19.98 -11.52 -2.01
N ARG A 324 -20.17 -10.39 -1.32
CA ARG A 324 -21.49 -9.98 -0.87
C ARG A 324 -22.24 -9.29 -2.01
N THR A 325 -23.37 -9.86 -2.40
CA THR A 325 -24.19 -9.40 -3.55
C THR A 325 -25.32 -8.44 -3.16
N ASP A 326 -25.54 -8.24 -1.86
CA ASP A 326 -26.53 -7.34 -1.28
C ASP A 326 -26.10 -5.86 -1.31
N ARG A 327 -24.93 -5.55 -1.88
CA ARG A 327 -24.32 -4.22 -1.84
C ARG A 327 -23.46 -3.91 -3.05
N PHE A 328 -23.23 -2.63 -3.24
CA PHE A 328 -22.21 -2.07 -4.11
C PHE A 328 -21.66 -0.79 -3.46
N TYR A 329 -20.75 -0.11 -4.13
CA TYR A 329 -20.07 1.06 -3.60
C TYR A 329 -20.17 2.22 -4.57
N VAL A 330 -20.24 3.43 -4.04
CA VAL A 330 -20.04 4.66 -4.81
C VAL A 330 -18.67 5.20 -4.44
N VAL A 331 -17.85 5.50 -5.44
CA VAL A 331 -16.53 6.12 -5.28
C VAL A 331 -16.54 7.46 -5.98
N LYS A 332 -16.01 8.48 -5.31
CA LYS A 332 -15.73 9.79 -5.88
C LYS A 332 -14.21 9.94 -5.92
N ASP A 333 -13.63 10.02 -7.11
CA ASP A 333 -12.19 10.20 -7.27
C ASP A 333 -11.73 11.61 -6.85
N ALA A 334 -10.42 11.82 -6.82
CA ALA A 334 -9.82 13.10 -6.47
C ALA A 334 -10.21 14.25 -7.44
N ALA A 335 -10.58 13.92 -8.68
CA ALA A 335 -11.07 14.89 -9.67
C ALA A 335 -12.57 15.20 -9.52
N GLY A 336 -13.27 14.52 -8.62
CA GLY A 336 -14.69 14.68 -8.37
C GLY A 336 -15.61 13.87 -9.28
N THR A 337 -15.06 12.94 -10.07
CA THR A 337 -15.84 12.00 -10.89
C THR A 337 -16.43 10.91 -10.00
N TYR A 338 -17.69 10.57 -10.26
CA TYR A 338 -18.42 9.56 -9.51
C TYR A 338 -18.43 8.24 -10.28
N TYR A 339 -18.19 7.13 -9.60
CA TYR A 339 -18.28 5.78 -10.11
C TYR A 339 -19.14 4.94 -9.18
N LYS A 340 -19.88 3.98 -9.74
CA LYS A 340 -20.40 2.84 -8.98
C LYS A 340 -19.51 1.64 -9.22
N ILE A 341 -19.30 0.83 -8.19
CA ILE A 341 -18.42 -0.34 -8.22
C ILE A 341 -19.13 -1.51 -7.54
N ARG A 342 -19.16 -2.68 -8.18
CA ARG A 342 -19.52 -3.94 -7.52
C ARG A 342 -18.48 -5.02 -7.78
N PHE A 343 -18.32 -5.90 -6.81
CA PHE A 343 -17.41 -7.02 -6.90
C PHE A 343 -18.16 -8.22 -7.51
N LEU A 344 -17.45 -9.01 -8.30
CA LEU A 344 -18.00 -10.14 -9.05
C LEU A 344 -17.43 -11.47 -8.54
N SER A 345 -16.14 -11.49 -8.20
CA SER A 345 -15.49 -12.67 -7.63
C SER A 345 -14.37 -12.28 -6.66
N ILE A 346 -14.03 -13.22 -5.77
CA ILE A 346 -12.85 -13.21 -4.89
C ILE A 346 -11.83 -14.31 -5.26
N SER A 347 -12.26 -15.25 -6.13
CA SER A 347 -11.50 -16.44 -6.53
C SER A 347 -11.51 -16.61 -8.05
N ASN A 348 -10.55 -17.37 -8.58
CA ASN A 348 -10.58 -17.80 -9.98
C ASN A 348 -11.47 -19.04 -10.17
N GLU A 349 -11.55 -19.56 -11.40
CA GLU A 349 -12.35 -20.75 -11.76
C GLU A 349 -11.95 -22.01 -10.98
N ALA A 350 -10.69 -22.13 -10.57
CA ALA A 350 -10.19 -23.23 -9.74
C ALA A 350 -10.48 -23.02 -8.23
N GLY A 351 -11.22 -21.97 -7.85
CA GLY A 351 -11.53 -21.65 -6.45
C GLY A 351 -10.35 -21.05 -5.67
N VAL A 352 -9.26 -20.67 -6.34
CA VAL A 352 -8.10 -20.06 -5.69
C VAL A 352 -8.43 -18.62 -5.31
N ARG A 353 -8.54 -18.38 -4.00
CA ARG A 353 -8.80 -17.07 -3.40
C ARG A 353 -7.68 -16.07 -3.69
N GLY A 354 -7.99 -14.78 -3.67
CA GLY A 354 -7.04 -13.69 -3.96
C GLY A 354 -6.91 -13.41 -5.46
N ASN A 355 -7.94 -13.76 -6.23
CA ASN A 355 -8.09 -13.42 -7.65
C ASN A 355 -9.39 -12.63 -7.83
N PRO A 356 -9.46 -11.39 -7.31
CA PRO A 356 -10.70 -10.62 -7.34
C PRO A 356 -11.04 -10.18 -8.76
N THR A 357 -12.34 -10.11 -9.05
CA THR A 357 -12.86 -9.43 -10.23
C THR A 357 -13.92 -8.44 -9.78
N PHE A 358 -13.90 -7.23 -10.33
CA PHE A 358 -14.92 -6.22 -10.07
C PHE A 358 -15.32 -5.51 -11.35
N GLU A 359 -16.50 -4.92 -11.36
CA GLU A 359 -16.91 -4.00 -12.41
C GLU A 359 -17.13 -2.61 -11.82
N PHE A 360 -16.84 -1.59 -12.62
CA PHE A 360 -17.16 -0.22 -12.31
C PHE A 360 -17.79 0.48 -13.50
N LYS A 361 -18.57 1.51 -13.23
CA LYS A 361 -19.15 2.39 -14.25
C LYS A 361 -19.16 3.82 -13.74
N LYS A 362 -18.79 4.77 -14.60
CA LYS A 362 -18.96 6.19 -14.34
C LYS A 362 -20.45 6.52 -14.17
N LEU A 363 -20.76 7.33 -13.16
CA LEU A 363 -22.10 7.84 -12.91
C LEU A 363 -22.21 9.22 -13.58
N GLU A 364 -23.14 9.31 -14.53
CA GLU A 364 -23.50 10.53 -15.25
C GLU A 364 -24.81 11.12 -14.71
#